data_AF-A0A673XQ11-F1
#
_entry.id   AF-A0A673XQ11-F1
#
_cell.length_a   1.000
_cell.length_b   1.000
_cell.length_c   1.000
_cell.angle_alpha   90.00
_cell.angle_beta   90.00
_cell.angle_gamma   90.00
#
_symmetry.space_group_name_H-M   'P 1'
#
loop_
_entity.id
_entity.type
_entity.pdbx_description
1 polymer ?
#
loop_
_entity_poly.entity_id
_entity_poly.type
_entity_poly.pdbx_seq_one_letter_code
_entity_poly.pdbx_strand_id
1 'polypeptide(L)'
;MSQKLKESNTQLGNDIEKLKEDLNIQRARRLQQEETVSLPLDFFLITVSCVLKFMLWWGPHPLPLFPQLVQEAEGWGERMSELEEEMRMCESTYTGMLQDATNKDERIKILTEGCLHMVMCLPTFNLFVSFFCSTDNHQRQRIQKLIHAAKMNADLKSVDEDKDRVFAKLADEVKAKEDLQEGIKKLENEKASLQTDSEKYTGQVQRLQQKLQIMTEMFQENELKLHRMLTVEERERLQKDQKLTKADKSITLAVEELNSYRHRAQDLEDELEKTNQAYKTQITSQEKKAHNNWLAARGADRDLAEVKRENAHLRQKLTDTQFKLDVVEKDPYTLENMDRPLFRGERSPYGPSPLHRPASENRAFLSPPTLMDGPPRLSPNFPPMGPGGRVSRGLLDPPGGVDSDRSGGPHSDSGSISPTWERDRRGPPIHPPGTVMTTPFTGLFQSFPPPTLWPLSPGPLRYSNPSLASAWFEMSNIHWT
;
A
#
# COMPACT_ATOMS: atom_id res chain seq x y z
N MET A 1 59.01 79.09 37.76
CA MET A 1 58.21 78.00 38.37
C MET A 1 56.72 78.12 38.06
N SER A 2 56.05 79.24 38.36
CA SER A 2 54.60 79.44 38.10
C SER A 2 54.12 78.98 36.71
N GLN A 3 54.82 79.33 35.64
CA GLN A 3 54.44 78.94 34.27
C GLN A 3 54.47 77.42 34.04
N LYS A 4 55.53 76.71 34.45
CA LYS A 4 55.61 75.24 34.35
C LYS A 4 54.53 74.53 35.17
N LEU A 5 54.17 75.08 36.34
CA LEU A 5 53.04 74.57 37.14
C LEU A 5 51.70 74.74 36.41
N LYS A 6 51.52 75.87 35.70
CA LYS A 6 50.32 76.13 34.91
C LYS A 6 50.21 75.17 33.71
N GLU A 7 51.32 74.97 33.00
CA GLU A 7 51.44 73.99 31.90
C GLU A 7 51.18 72.55 32.38
N SER A 8 51.76 72.14 33.52
CA SER A 8 51.54 70.82 34.11
C SER A 8 50.10 70.59 34.57
N ASN A 9 49.43 71.61 35.12
CA ASN A 9 48.01 71.52 35.50
C ASN A 9 47.10 71.45 34.27
N THR A 10 47.41 72.17 33.18
CA THR A 10 46.65 72.01 31.93
C THR A 10 46.84 70.63 31.31
N GLN A 11 48.05 70.06 31.38
CA GLN A 11 48.32 68.70 30.90
C GLN A 11 47.53 67.67 31.71
N LEU A 12 47.59 67.73 33.05
CA LEU A 12 46.79 66.87 33.94
C LEU A 12 45.28 67.00 33.68
N GLY A 13 44.78 68.20 33.42
CA GLY A 13 43.36 68.41 33.05
C GLY A 13 42.98 67.67 31.76
N ASN A 14 43.83 67.75 30.73
CA ASN A 14 43.61 67.06 29.46
C ASN A 14 43.69 65.53 29.62
N ASP A 15 44.64 65.04 30.42
CA ASP A 15 44.81 63.60 30.67
C ASP A 15 43.63 63.03 31.49
N ILE A 16 43.06 63.82 32.43
CA ILE A 16 41.84 63.45 33.16
C ILE A 16 40.62 63.39 32.24
N GLU A 17 40.43 64.37 31.36
CA GLU A 17 39.33 64.32 30.38
C GLU A 17 39.47 63.12 29.42
N LYS A 18 40.68 62.83 28.95
CA LYS A 18 40.93 61.65 28.13
C LYS A 18 40.62 60.34 28.87
N LEU A 19 41.00 60.22 30.14
CA LEU A 19 40.68 59.05 30.96
C LEU A 19 39.17 58.90 31.21
N LYS A 20 38.40 59.99 31.31
CA LYS A 20 36.93 59.93 31.37
C LYS A 20 36.33 59.39 30.07
N GLU A 21 36.84 59.86 28.93
CA GLU A 21 36.41 59.40 27.60
C GLU A 21 36.67 57.90 27.42
N ASP A 22 37.89 57.45 27.73
CA ASP A 22 38.28 56.03 27.68
C ASP A 22 37.43 55.17 28.64
N LEU A 23 37.11 55.66 29.85
CA LEU A 23 36.24 54.97 30.81
C LEU A 23 34.80 54.86 30.29
N ASN A 24 34.26 55.92 29.68
CA ASN A 24 32.93 55.90 29.07
C ASN A 24 32.88 54.92 27.89
N ILE A 25 33.91 54.89 27.04
CA ILE A 25 34.03 53.93 25.94
C ILE A 25 34.10 52.48 26.47
N GLN A 26 34.85 52.22 27.55
CA GLN A 26 34.86 50.89 28.19
C GLN A 26 33.52 50.51 28.82
N ARG A 27 32.81 51.45 29.43
CA ARG A 27 31.47 51.21 29.99
C ARG A 27 30.45 50.90 28.88
N ALA A 28 30.48 51.64 27.77
CA ALA A 28 29.65 51.38 26.61
C ALA A 28 29.92 49.98 26.01
N ARG A 29 31.19 49.58 25.85
CA ARG A 29 31.53 48.22 25.39
C ARG A 29 31.05 47.13 26.35
N ARG A 30 31.12 47.35 27.67
CA ARG A 30 30.61 46.38 28.66
C ARG A 30 29.09 46.22 28.57
N LEU A 31 28.34 47.32 28.49
CA LEU A 31 26.89 47.27 28.29
C LEU A 31 26.51 46.55 26.99
N GLN A 32 27.23 46.83 25.89
CA GLN A 32 27.03 46.12 24.63
C GLN A 32 27.38 44.62 24.75
N GLN A 33 28.41 44.26 25.52
CA GLN A 33 28.80 42.88 25.76
C GLN A 33 27.77 42.14 26.62
N GLU A 34 27.27 42.76 27.68
CA GLU A 34 26.16 42.27 28.52
C GLU A 34 24.89 42.04 27.68
N GLU A 35 24.51 42.98 26.81
CA GLU A 35 23.37 42.84 25.90
C GLU A 35 23.57 41.72 24.86
N THR A 36 24.79 41.52 24.34
CA THR A 36 25.08 40.37 23.46
C THR A 36 25.12 39.02 24.17
N VAL A 37 25.24 38.99 25.50
CA VAL A 37 25.23 37.76 26.31
C VAL A 37 23.83 37.49 26.89
N SER A 38 23.02 38.52 27.16
CA SER A 38 21.63 38.35 27.59
C SER A 38 20.77 37.76 26.49
N LEU A 39 20.92 38.22 25.23
CA LEU A 39 20.15 37.71 24.09
C LEU A 39 20.19 36.17 23.91
N PRO A 40 21.37 35.48 23.92
CA PRO A 40 21.42 34.02 23.86
C PRO A 40 20.95 33.34 25.15
N LEU A 41 21.13 33.94 26.34
CA LEU A 41 20.59 33.40 27.60
C LEU A 41 19.06 33.45 27.62
N ASP A 42 18.46 34.57 27.21
CA ASP A 42 17.01 34.72 27.05
C ASP A 42 16.48 33.73 26.01
N PHE A 43 17.17 33.56 24.88
CA PHE A 43 16.79 32.58 23.85
C PHE A 43 16.88 31.13 24.38
N PHE A 44 17.89 30.81 25.20
CA PHE A 44 18.04 29.51 25.86
C PHE A 44 16.92 29.27 26.90
N LEU A 45 16.62 30.26 27.74
CA LEU A 45 15.52 30.19 28.72
C LEU A 45 14.15 30.08 28.03
N ILE A 46 13.92 30.81 26.93
CA ILE A 46 12.70 30.71 26.12
C ILE A 46 12.57 29.32 25.48
N THR A 47 13.65 28.80 24.86
CA THR A 47 13.62 27.47 24.24
C THR A 47 13.42 26.36 25.26
N VAL A 48 14.12 26.38 26.40
CA VAL A 48 13.91 25.44 27.50
C VAL A 48 12.48 25.55 28.05
N SER A 49 11.94 26.76 28.26
CA SER A 49 10.57 26.98 28.73
C SER A 49 9.51 26.48 27.73
N CYS A 50 9.74 26.66 26.43
CA CYS A 50 8.89 26.13 25.36
C CYS A 50 8.94 24.60 25.30
N VAL A 51 10.13 23.99 25.39
CA VAL A 51 10.28 22.53 25.45
C VAL A 51 9.60 21.96 26.69
N LEU A 52 9.76 22.58 27.86
CA LEU A 52 9.15 22.13 29.11
C LEU A 52 7.62 22.25 29.07
N LYS A 53 7.06 23.33 28.48
CA LYS A 53 5.61 23.46 28.23
C LYS A 53 5.10 22.44 27.21
N PHE A 54 5.86 22.15 26.17
CA PHE A 54 5.50 21.13 25.17
C PHE A 54 5.45 19.73 25.80
N MET A 55 6.45 19.38 26.61
CA MET A 55 6.48 18.15 27.43
C MET A 55 5.27 18.07 28.38
N LEU A 56 4.95 19.16 29.06
CA LEU A 56 3.81 19.22 29.99
C LEU A 56 2.45 19.05 29.30
N TRP A 57 2.34 19.48 28.03
CA TRP A 57 1.11 19.35 27.24
C TRP A 57 0.92 17.95 26.63
N TRP A 58 2.01 17.25 26.28
CA TRP A 58 1.96 15.92 25.67
C TRP A 58 1.84 14.74 26.64
N GLY A 59 1.98 14.97 27.95
CA GLY A 59 1.88 13.93 28.97
C GLY A 59 3.10 12.99 29.03
N PRO A 60 3.19 12.13 30.06
CA PRO A 60 4.43 11.44 30.40
C PRO A 60 4.68 10.20 29.52
N HIS A 61 5.18 10.41 28.31
CA HIS A 61 5.85 9.38 27.53
C HIS A 61 7.37 9.47 27.71
N PRO A 62 8.01 8.52 28.41
CA PRO A 62 9.45 8.57 28.66
C PRO A 62 10.22 8.22 27.39
N LEU A 63 10.62 9.24 26.63
CA LEU A 63 11.61 9.09 25.56
C LEU A 63 12.97 8.73 26.20
N PRO A 64 13.74 7.77 25.64
CA PRO A 64 15.00 7.30 26.23
C PRO A 64 16.10 8.38 26.30
N LEU A 65 15.93 9.51 25.62
CA LEU A 65 16.81 10.69 25.70
C LEU A 65 16.50 11.64 26.87
N PHE A 66 15.34 11.50 27.53
CA PHE A 66 14.96 12.40 28.63
C PHE A 66 15.93 12.36 29.83
N PRO A 67 16.38 11.19 30.33
CA PRO A 67 17.34 11.14 31.43
C PRO A 67 18.69 11.79 31.07
N GLN A 68 19.12 11.64 29.80
CA GLN A 68 20.39 12.20 29.32
C GLN A 68 20.33 13.73 29.24
N LEU A 69 19.22 14.30 28.76
CA LEU A 69 19.03 15.75 28.71
C LEU A 69 18.90 16.38 30.12
N VAL A 70 18.26 15.67 31.06
CA VAL A 70 18.19 16.11 32.47
C VAL A 70 19.58 16.10 33.10
N GLN A 71 20.35 15.02 32.94
CA GLN A 71 21.71 14.92 33.45
C GLN A 71 22.64 15.99 32.83
N GLU A 72 22.48 16.30 31.55
CA GLU A 72 23.23 17.37 30.91
C GLU A 72 22.83 18.75 31.46
N ALA A 73 21.54 19.01 31.68
CA ALA A 73 21.06 20.24 32.30
C ALA A 73 21.54 20.41 33.75
N GLU A 74 21.57 19.35 34.55
CA GLU A 74 22.16 19.32 35.90
C GLU A 74 23.66 19.67 35.83
N GLY A 75 24.42 19.05 34.92
CA GLY A 75 25.83 19.36 34.70
C GLY A 75 26.12 20.74 34.10
N TRP A 76 25.15 21.42 33.48
CA TRP A 76 25.24 22.85 33.17
C TRP A 76 24.92 23.72 34.40
N GLY A 77 23.98 23.30 35.25
CA GLY A 77 23.66 23.96 36.52
C GLY A 77 24.84 23.99 37.49
N GLU A 78 25.56 22.88 37.63
CA GLU A 78 26.79 22.81 38.45
C GLU A 78 27.86 23.79 37.97
N ARG A 79 28.13 23.82 36.65
CA ARG A 79 29.10 24.77 36.04
C ARG A 79 28.68 26.23 36.19
N MET A 80 27.38 26.54 36.12
CA MET A 80 26.88 27.88 36.41
C MET A 80 27.09 28.26 37.89
N SER A 81 26.81 27.35 38.82
CA SER A 81 27.04 27.57 40.25
C SER A 81 28.52 27.74 40.59
N GLU A 82 29.42 27.03 39.91
CA GLU A 82 30.87 27.16 40.08
C GLU A 82 31.34 28.55 39.59
N LEU A 83 30.91 28.99 38.42
CA LEU A 83 31.20 30.33 37.89
C LEU A 83 30.61 31.46 38.76
N GLU A 84 29.42 31.27 39.34
CA GLU A 84 28.84 32.22 40.30
C GLU A 84 29.65 32.29 41.61
N GLU A 85 30.20 31.18 42.09
CA GLU A 85 31.11 31.14 43.25
C GLU A 85 32.43 31.85 42.93
N GLU A 86 33.04 31.59 41.77
CA GLU A 86 34.25 32.29 41.31
C GLU A 86 34.04 33.80 41.16
N MET A 87 32.91 34.22 40.57
CA MET A 87 32.55 35.63 40.43
C MET A 87 32.41 36.31 41.80
N ARG A 88 31.74 35.65 42.76
CA ARG A 88 31.58 36.17 44.13
C ARG A 88 32.91 36.28 44.87
N MET A 89 33.82 35.33 44.67
CA MET A 89 35.19 35.36 45.22
C MET A 89 36.03 36.48 44.59
N CYS A 90 35.88 36.71 43.29
CA CYS A 90 36.49 37.84 42.59
C CYS A 90 35.99 39.20 43.13
N GLU A 91 34.68 39.34 43.36
CA GLU A 91 34.09 40.55 43.93
C GLU A 91 34.54 40.79 45.39
N SER A 92 34.61 39.74 46.20
CA SER A 92 35.12 39.80 47.59
C SER A 92 36.60 40.19 47.65
N THR A 93 37.43 39.67 46.75
CA THR A 93 38.87 40.06 46.68
C THR A 93 39.06 41.48 46.15
N TYR A 94 38.26 41.90 45.16
CA TYR A 94 38.26 43.28 44.65
C TYR A 94 37.87 44.30 45.72
N THR A 95 36.79 44.05 46.47
CA THR A 95 36.36 44.93 47.58
C THR A 95 37.38 44.96 48.72
N GLY A 96 38.00 43.83 49.06
CA GLY A 96 39.13 43.77 49.98
C GLY A 96 40.32 44.63 49.53
N MET A 97 40.74 44.52 48.26
CA MET A 97 41.81 45.35 47.69
C MET A 97 41.47 46.85 47.70
N LEU A 98 40.21 47.21 47.44
CA LEU A 98 39.75 48.60 47.46
C LEU A 98 39.86 49.21 48.86
N GLN A 99 39.45 48.46 49.90
CA GLN A 99 39.61 48.86 51.30
C GLN A 99 41.09 48.98 51.68
N ASP A 100 41.94 48.10 51.18
CA ASP A 100 43.37 48.10 51.45
C ASP A 100 44.11 49.28 50.78
N ALA A 101 43.59 49.76 49.64
CA ALA A 101 44.06 50.99 48.99
C ALA A 101 43.69 52.24 49.81
N THR A 102 42.43 52.38 50.26
CA THR A 102 42.02 53.53 51.07
C THR A 102 42.78 53.61 52.40
N ASN A 103 43.02 52.47 53.06
CA ASN A 103 43.86 52.38 54.25
C ASN A 103 45.32 52.84 54.02
N LYS A 104 45.87 52.62 52.82
CA LYS A 104 47.24 53.05 52.46
C LYS A 104 47.31 54.55 52.16
N ASP A 105 46.31 55.10 51.50
CA ASP A 105 46.21 56.54 51.22
C ASP A 105 46.12 57.36 52.53
N GLU A 106 45.36 56.90 53.53
CA GLU A 106 45.31 57.55 54.85
C GLU A 106 46.69 57.57 55.54
N ARG A 107 47.45 56.47 55.45
CA ARG A 107 48.82 56.41 56.00
C ARG A 107 49.79 57.36 55.28
N ILE A 108 49.70 57.44 53.95
CA ILE A 108 50.52 58.35 53.13
C ILE A 108 50.22 59.81 53.49
N LYS A 109 48.95 60.15 53.72
CA LYS A 109 48.51 61.48 54.15
C LYS A 109 49.17 61.89 55.48
N ILE A 110 49.09 61.03 56.51
CA ILE A 110 49.71 61.27 57.83
C ILE A 110 51.22 61.42 57.72
N LEU A 111 51.90 60.56 56.95
CA LEU A 111 53.35 60.62 56.77
C LEU A 111 53.80 61.91 56.06
N THR A 112 53.03 62.35 55.07
CA THR A 112 53.32 63.58 54.30
C THR A 112 53.18 64.82 55.18
N GLU A 113 52.17 64.86 56.05
CA GLU A 113 51.95 65.92 57.03
C GLU A 113 53.10 65.99 58.07
N GLY A 114 53.59 64.83 58.53
CA GLY A 114 54.78 64.75 59.38
C GLY A 114 56.09 65.19 58.72
N CYS A 115 56.32 64.82 57.45
CA CYS A 115 57.51 65.25 56.69
C CYS A 115 57.52 66.76 56.44
N LEU A 116 56.36 67.36 56.13
CA LEU A 116 56.22 68.81 55.99
C LEU A 116 56.57 69.55 57.29
N HIS A 117 56.21 69.00 58.44
CA HIS A 117 56.59 69.57 59.74
C HIS A 117 58.11 69.54 59.97
N MET A 118 58.81 68.48 59.55
CA MET A 118 60.26 68.30 59.77
C MET A 118 61.12 69.22 58.89
N VAL A 119 60.75 69.42 57.62
CA VAL A 119 61.57 70.16 56.64
C VAL A 119 61.70 71.66 56.97
N MET A 120 60.84 72.21 57.82
CA MET A 120 60.87 73.62 58.22
C MET A 120 62.01 74.01 59.19
N CYS A 121 62.90 73.08 59.59
CA CYS A 121 63.79 73.27 60.75
C CYS A 121 65.32 73.17 60.55
N LEU A 122 65.89 73.09 59.34
CA LEU A 122 67.36 72.87 59.17
C LEU A 122 68.06 73.76 58.11
N PRO A 123 69.06 74.60 58.50
CA PRO A 123 69.85 75.38 57.54
C PRO A 123 71.39 75.36 57.78
N THR A 124 72.10 74.26 57.45
CA THR A 124 73.59 74.23 57.50
C THR A 124 74.23 73.28 56.47
N PHE A 125 74.79 73.79 55.36
CA PHE A 125 75.64 72.98 54.46
C PHE A 125 76.66 73.80 53.63
N ASN A 126 77.26 74.87 54.18
CA ASN A 126 78.13 75.76 53.38
C ASN A 126 79.35 76.29 54.14
N LEU A 127 80.17 75.38 54.70
CA LEU A 127 81.41 75.74 55.42
C LEU A 127 82.50 74.64 55.36
N PHE A 128 82.84 74.12 54.17
CA PHE A 128 83.83 73.03 54.04
C PHE A 128 84.97 73.26 53.03
N VAL A 129 84.98 74.35 52.25
CA VAL A 129 85.92 74.52 51.12
C VAL A 129 86.81 75.76 51.30
N SER A 130 87.58 75.83 52.39
CA SER A 130 88.57 76.90 52.61
C SER A 130 89.70 76.50 53.56
N PHE A 131 90.54 75.52 53.18
CA PHE A 131 91.81 75.29 53.89
C PHE A 131 92.90 74.64 53.02
N PHE A 132 94.14 75.11 53.21
CA PHE A 132 95.44 74.68 52.64
C PHE A 132 95.87 75.06 51.22
N CYS A 133 96.95 75.85 51.18
CA CYS A 133 97.90 76.00 50.07
C CYS A 133 99.26 76.49 50.64
N SER A 134 100.38 75.83 50.34
CA SER A 134 101.76 76.41 50.23
C SER A 134 102.86 75.34 50.13
N THR A 135 103.57 75.24 48.99
CA THR A 135 105.00 74.87 48.85
C THR A 135 105.47 74.96 47.39
N ASP A 136 106.78 75.21 47.21
CA ASP A 136 107.64 75.29 46.01
C ASP A 136 106.99 75.12 44.59
N ASN A 137 107.14 76.15 43.74
CA ASN A 137 106.56 76.25 42.40
C ASN A 137 107.00 75.16 41.41
N HIS A 138 108.27 74.72 41.42
CA HIS A 138 108.72 73.70 40.45
C HIS A 138 108.27 72.29 40.83
N GLN A 139 108.28 71.94 42.12
CA GLN A 139 107.68 70.71 42.61
C GLN A 139 106.17 70.73 42.40
N ARG A 140 105.49 71.84 42.72
CA ARG A 140 104.06 72.06 42.46
C ARG A 140 103.70 71.84 40.99
N GLN A 141 104.49 72.33 40.04
CA GLN A 141 104.21 72.12 38.61
C GLN A 141 104.43 70.66 38.16
N ARG A 142 105.43 69.95 38.71
CA ARG A 142 105.63 68.51 38.45
C ARG A 142 104.49 67.67 39.06
N ILE A 143 104.09 67.99 40.29
CA ILE A 143 102.96 67.37 40.99
C ILE A 143 101.65 67.65 40.25
N GLN A 144 101.42 68.87 39.74
CA GLN A 144 100.26 69.18 38.89
C GLN A 144 100.22 68.34 37.62
N LYS A 145 101.36 68.13 36.95
CA LYS A 145 101.43 67.24 35.77
C LYS A 145 101.16 65.77 36.12
N LEU A 146 101.65 65.28 37.26
CA LEU A 146 101.37 63.93 37.73
C LEU A 146 99.91 63.75 38.18
N ILE A 147 99.32 64.73 38.87
CA ILE A 147 97.89 64.74 39.21
C ILE A 147 97.04 64.76 37.94
N HIS A 148 97.42 65.57 36.93
CA HIS A 148 96.72 65.58 35.65
C HIS A 148 96.82 64.22 34.95
N ALA A 149 98.01 63.63 34.87
CA ALA A 149 98.19 62.29 34.29
C ALA A 149 97.42 61.21 35.07
N ALA A 150 97.41 61.26 36.40
CA ALA A 150 96.66 60.33 37.25
C ALA A 150 95.14 60.48 37.08
N LYS A 151 94.63 61.72 36.95
CA LYS A 151 93.23 61.99 36.62
C LYS A 151 92.88 61.42 35.24
N MET A 152 93.63 61.80 34.20
CA MET A 152 93.43 61.26 32.85
C MET A 152 93.48 59.72 32.80
N ASN A 153 94.34 59.08 33.61
CA ASN A 153 94.43 57.62 33.68
C ASN A 153 93.27 56.98 34.47
N ALA A 154 92.74 57.65 35.49
CA ALA A 154 91.53 57.24 36.19
C ALA A 154 90.28 57.40 35.30
N ASP A 155 90.17 58.52 34.59
CA ASP A 155 89.10 58.80 33.63
C ASP A 155 89.13 57.78 32.48
N LEU A 156 90.32 57.50 31.92
CA LEU A 156 90.51 56.48 30.88
C LEU A 156 90.12 55.08 31.38
N LYS A 157 90.53 54.68 32.58
CA LYS A 157 90.14 53.38 33.16
C LYS A 157 88.63 53.30 33.39
N SER A 158 87.99 54.37 33.86
CA SER A 158 86.53 54.42 33.97
C SER A 158 85.89 54.22 32.60
N VAL A 159 86.33 54.96 31.58
CA VAL A 159 85.80 54.83 30.21
C VAL A 159 86.01 53.42 29.64
N ASP A 160 87.13 52.76 29.93
CA ASP A 160 87.35 51.35 29.55
C ASP A 160 86.38 50.39 30.26
N GLU A 161 86.12 50.58 31.56
CA GLU A 161 85.14 49.79 32.31
C GLU A 161 83.70 50.07 31.85
N ASP A 162 83.36 51.32 31.52
CA ASP A 162 82.09 51.72 30.90
C ASP A 162 81.89 51.08 29.52
N LYS A 163 82.93 51.07 28.69
CA LYS A 163 82.98 50.40 27.39
C LYS A 163 82.74 48.90 27.54
N ASP A 164 83.41 48.22 28.49
CA ASP A 164 83.20 46.79 28.74
C ASP A 164 81.77 46.49 29.25
N ARG A 165 81.21 47.35 30.13
CA ARG A 165 79.80 47.25 30.57
C ARG A 165 78.80 47.44 29.43
N VAL A 166 79.09 48.33 28.47
CA VAL A 166 78.24 48.53 27.28
C VAL A 166 78.34 47.33 26.32
N PHE A 167 79.53 46.76 26.12
CA PHE A 167 79.68 45.55 25.31
C PHE A 167 78.95 44.34 25.90
N ALA A 168 78.98 44.14 27.22
CA ALA A 168 78.22 43.07 27.88
C ALA A 168 76.71 43.22 27.63
N LYS A 169 76.15 44.43 27.86
CA LYS A 169 74.74 44.72 27.57
C LYS A 169 74.38 44.52 26.11
N LEU A 170 75.24 44.94 25.18
CA LEU A 170 75.01 44.74 23.75
C LEU A 170 74.97 43.25 23.38
N ALA A 171 75.80 42.42 24.02
CA ALA A 171 75.77 40.97 23.81
C ALA A 171 74.47 40.34 24.32
N ASP A 172 73.98 40.75 25.50
CA ASP A 172 72.71 40.29 26.06
C ASP A 172 71.52 40.70 25.17
N GLU A 173 71.49 41.94 24.67
CA GLU A 173 70.46 42.46 23.75
C GLU A 173 70.50 41.76 22.37
N VAL A 174 71.70 41.46 21.85
CA VAL A 174 71.86 40.67 20.61
C VAL A 174 71.30 39.26 20.80
N LYS A 175 71.61 38.61 21.93
CA LYS A 175 71.07 37.28 22.23
C LYS A 175 69.55 37.30 22.40
N ALA A 176 69.00 38.26 23.14
CA ALA A 176 67.56 38.41 23.30
C ALA A 176 66.85 38.63 21.94
N LYS A 177 67.48 39.40 21.04
CA LYS A 177 67.01 39.57 19.66
C LYS A 177 67.07 38.26 18.86
N GLU A 178 68.12 37.46 18.99
CA GLU A 178 68.24 36.16 18.32
C GLU A 178 67.18 35.17 18.82
N ASP A 179 66.96 35.08 20.13
CA ASP A 179 65.92 34.25 20.76
C ASP A 179 64.51 34.66 20.27
N LEU A 180 64.23 35.97 20.20
CA LEU A 180 62.97 36.50 19.65
C LEU A 180 62.83 36.22 18.15
N GLN A 181 63.91 36.29 17.37
CA GLN A 181 63.90 35.94 15.94
C GLN A 181 63.66 34.44 15.71
N GLU A 182 64.16 33.56 16.58
CA GLU A 182 63.84 32.14 16.53
C GLU A 182 62.37 31.89 16.90
N GLY A 183 61.86 32.58 17.93
CA GLY A 183 60.44 32.56 18.30
C GLY A 183 59.51 32.96 17.15
N ILE A 184 59.83 34.04 16.44
CA ILE A 184 59.08 34.48 15.24
C ILE A 184 59.07 33.38 14.17
N LYS A 185 60.24 32.80 13.83
CA LYS A 185 60.34 31.71 12.83
C LYS A 185 59.52 30.47 13.22
N LYS A 186 59.49 30.11 14.51
CA LYS A 186 58.66 29.01 15.02
C LYS A 186 57.17 29.29 14.80
N LEU A 187 56.70 30.47 15.18
CA LEU A 187 55.31 30.90 14.97
C LEU A 187 54.93 31.01 13.48
N GLU A 188 55.86 31.43 12.61
CA GLU A 188 55.66 31.46 11.16
C GLU A 188 55.51 30.04 10.58
N ASN A 189 56.34 29.08 11.02
CA ASN A 189 56.23 27.68 10.62
C ASN A 189 54.94 27.04 11.14
N GLU A 190 54.57 27.29 12.39
CA GLU A 190 53.31 26.83 12.99
C GLU A 190 52.10 27.38 12.22
N LYS A 191 52.08 28.69 11.92
CA LYS A 191 51.06 29.32 11.07
C LYS A 191 50.97 28.66 9.70
N ALA A 192 52.11 28.40 9.04
CA ALA A 192 52.12 27.72 7.74
C ALA A 192 51.56 26.30 7.82
N SER A 193 51.94 25.53 8.86
CA SER A 193 51.42 24.17 9.06
C SER A 193 49.90 24.15 9.31
N LEU A 194 49.41 25.02 10.20
CA LEU A 194 47.98 25.19 10.49
C LEU A 194 47.20 25.64 9.25
N GLN A 195 47.80 26.49 8.41
CA GLN A 195 47.20 26.88 7.13
C GLN A 195 47.07 25.67 6.18
N THR A 196 48.13 24.85 6.04
CA THR A 196 48.06 23.65 5.17
C THR A 196 47.06 22.60 5.68
N ASP A 197 46.93 22.42 7.00
CA ASP A 197 45.90 21.53 7.57
C ASP A 197 44.50 22.11 7.37
N SER A 198 44.30 23.43 7.52
CA SER A 198 43.03 24.11 7.20
C SER A 198 42.61 23.90 5.73
N GLU A 199 43.54 24.08 4.78
CA GLU A 199 43.31 23.82 3.36
C GLU A 199 42.97 22.34 3.08
N LYS A 200 43.63 21.41 3.78
CA LYS A 200 43.34 19.96 3.72
C LYS A 200 41.98 19.59 4.32
N TYR A 201 41.52 20.23 5.40
CA TYR A 201 40.20 19.98 5.99
C TYR A 201 39.08 20.62 5.18
N THR A 202 39.25 21.83 4.66
CA THR A 202 38.27 22.44 3.73
C THR A 202 38.09 21.59 2.46
N GLY A 203 39.18 21.05 1.89
CA GLY A 203 39.12 20.09 0.79
C GLY A 203 38.51 18.71 1.16
N GLN A 204 38.48 18.33 2.44
CA GLN A 204 37.70 17.17 2.91
C GLN A 204 36.21 17.49 3.02
N VAL A 205 35.85 18.66 3.60
CA VAL A 205 34.47 19.12 3.71
C VAL A 205 33.82 19.23 2.32
N GLN A 206 34.50 19.84 1.35
CA GLN A 206 33.99 19.94 -0.03
C GLN A 206 33.76 18.56 -0.67
N ARG A 207 34.67 17.59 -0.49
CA ARG A 207 34.50 16.22 -1.00
C ARG A 207 33.35 15.48 -0.30
N LEU A 208 33.15 15.67 0.99
CA LEU A 208 32.02 15.10 1.72
C LEU A 208 30.69 15.73 1.29
N GLN A 209 30.68 17.04 1.05
CA GLN A 209 29.51 17.77 0.55
C GLN A 209 29.12 17.32 -0.87
N GLN A 210 30.10 17.11 -1.77
CA GLN A 210 29.86 16.52 -3.10
C GLN A 210 29.32 15.09 -3.01
N LYS A 211 29.90 14.24 -2.13
CA LYS A 211 29.39 12.88 -1.89
C LYS A 211 27.95 12.88 -1.38
N LEU A 212 27.63 13.78 -0.44
CA LEU A 212 26.28 13.96 0.08
C LEU A 212 25.32 14.38 -1.04
N GLN A 213 25.69 15.36 -1.87
CA GLN A 213 24.86 15.79 -2.99
C GLN A 213 24.55 14.65 -3.98
N ILE A 214 25.58 13.94 -4.46
CA ILE A 214 25.42 12.81 -5.39
C ILE A 214 24.53 11.73 -4.77
N MET A 215 24.72 11.43 -3.49
CA MET A 215 23.91 10.46 -2.76
C MET A 215 22.45 10.91 -2.64
N THR A 216 22.19 12.19 -2.33
CA THR A 216 20.86 12.77 -2.25
C THR A 216 20.14 12.74 -3.60
N GLU A 217 20.81 13.14 -4.69
CA GLU A 217 20.27 13.10 -6.05
C GLU A 217 19.93 11.65 -6.47
N MET A 218 20.84 10.70 -6.21
CA MET A 218 20.64 9.27 -6.47
C MET A 218 19.44 8.68 -5.71
N PHE A 219 19.24 9.06 -4.43
CA PHE A 219 18.06 8.63 -3.67
C PHE A 219 16.76 9.22 -4.25
N GLN A 220 16.74 10.51 -4.57
CA GLN A 220 15.58 11.16 -5.19
C GLN A 220 15.22 10.56 -6.55
N GLU A 221 16.21 10.24 -7.39
CA GLU A 221 15.98 9.54 -8.66
C GLU A 221 15.41 8.14 -8.47
N ASN A 222 15.88 7.40 -7.46
CA ASN A 222 15.37 6.06 -7.13
C ASN A 222 13.92 6.10 -6.61
N GLU A 223 13.58 7.07 -5.75
CA GLU A 223 12.20 7.30 -5.30
C GLU A 223 11.29 7.62 -6.50
N LEU A 224 11.69 8.56 -7.36
CA LEU A 224 10.95 8.91 -8.57
C LEU A 224 10.80 7.72 -9.53
N LYS A 225 11.83 6.89 -9.69
CA LYS A 225 11.80 5.67 -10.51
C LYS A 225 10.81 4.65 -9.94
N LEU A 226 10.83 4.42 -8.63
CA LEU A 226 9.90 3.51 -7.96
C LEU A 226 8.45 3.99 -8.09
N HIS A 227 8.19 5.28 -7.85
CA HIS A 227 6.87 5.87 -8.07
C HIS A 227 6.39 5.72 -9.52
N ARG A 228 7.25 5.97 -10.51
CA ARG A 228 6.91 5.76 -11.94
C ARG A 228 6.55 4.31 -12.23
N MET A 229 7.34 3.35 -11.73
CA MET A 229 7.08 1.91 -11.91
C MET A 229 5.75 1.49 -11.27
N LEU A 230 5.51 1.88 -10.01
CA LEU A 230 4.25 1.61 -9.29
C LEU A 230 3.04 2.15 -10.08
N THR A 231 3.12 3.39 -10.58
CA THR A 231 2.02 3.99 -11.35
C THR A 231 1.78 3.29 -12.71
N VAL A 232 2.77 2.59 -13.28
CA VAL A 232 2.58 1.77 -14.48
C VAL A 232 1.91 0.44 -14.11
N GLU A 233 2.40 -0.22 -13.06
CA GLU A 233 1.85 -1.48 -12.57
C GLU A 233 0.38 -1.36 -12.12
N GLU A 234 0.02 -0.26 -11.43
CA GLU A 234 -1.36 0.06 -11.06
C GLU A 234 -2.29 0.20 -12.29
N ARG A 235 -1.81 0.85 -13.37
CA ARG A 235 -2.57 0.96 -14.63
C ARG A 235 -2.73 -0.38 -15.33
N GLU A 236 -1.68 -1.21 -15.33
CA GLU A 236 -1.78 -2.57 -15.87
C GLU A 236 -2.74 -3.44 -15.09
N ARG A 237 -2.72 -3.38 -13.75
CA ARG A 237 -3.69 -4.07 -12.90
C ARG A 237 -5.10 -3.62 -13.23
N LEU A 238 -5.35 -2.31 -13.26
CA LEU A 238 -6.66 -1.75 -13.64
C LEU A 238 -7.11 -2.22 -15.03
N GLN A 239 -6.20 -2.32 -16.01
CA GLN A 239 -6.53 -2.82 -17.35
C GLN A 239 -6.89 -4.32 -17.34
N LYS A 240 -6.23 -5.13 -16.48
CA LYS A 240 -6.55 -6.55 -16.27
C LYS A 240 -7.92 -6.69 -15.58
N ASP A 241 -8.17 -5.90 -14.53
CA ASP A 241 -9.47 -5.83 -13.82
C ASP A 241 -10.62 -5.42 -14.76
N GLN A 242 -10.39 -4.48 -15.68
CA GLN A 242 -11.36 -4.09 -16.71
C GLN A 242 -11.63 -5.18 -17.76
N LYS A 243 -10.69 -6.11 -17.98
CA LYS A 243 -10.90 -7.29 -18.86
C LYS A 243 -11.67 -8.38 -18.13
N LEU A 244 -11.33 -8.63 -16.86
CA LEU A 244 -12.05 -9.57 -15.98
C LEU A 244 -13.52 -9.16 -15.82
N THR A 245 -13.79 -7.92 -15.42
CA THR A 245 -15.18 -7.41 -15.27
C THR A 245 -16.01 -7.41 -16.56
N LYS A 246 -15.38 -7.46 -17.75
CA LYS A 246 -16.09 -7.69 -19.03
C LYS A 246 -16.39 -9.18 -19.25
N ALA A 247 -15.45 -10.06 -18.91
CA ALA A 247 -15.66 -11.50 -18.94
C ALA A 247 -16.74 -11.93 -17.94
N ASP A 248 -16.73 -11.38 -16.72
CA ASP A 248 -17.74 -11.65 -15.69
C ASP A 248 -19.15 -11.29 -16.17
N LYS A 249 -19.33 -10.13 -16.81
CA LYS A 249 -20.60 -9.75 -17.45
C LYS A 249 -21.01 -10.69 -18.58
N SER A 250 -20.06 -11.20 -19.36
CA SER A 250 -20.35 -12.21 -20.38
C SER A 250 -20.78 -13.53 -19.76
N ILE A 251 -20.21 -13.90 -18.60
CA ILE A 251 -20.57 -15.12 -17.86
C ILE A 251 -21.96 -14.97 -17.24
N THR A 252 -22.29 -13.83 -16.62
CA THR A 252 -23.63 -13.61 -16.04
C THR A 252 -24.71 -13.69 -17.11
N LEU A 253 -24.52 -13.04 -18.27
CA LEU A 253 -25.46 -13.12 -19.39
C LEU A 253 -25.63 -14.56 -19.90
N ALA A 254 -24.54 -15.31 -20.07
CA ALA A 254 -24.62 -16.72 -20.48
C ALA A 254 -25.32 -17.62 -19.44
N VAL A 255 -25.18 -17.32 -18.15
CA VAL A 255 -25.89 -18.01 -17.06
C VAL A 255 -27.38 -17.65 -17.04
N GLU A 256 -27.74 -16.39 -17.29
CA GLU A 256 -29.13 -15.93 -17.42
C GLU A 256 -29.83 -16.57 -18.63
N GLU A 257 -29.14 -16.66 -19.77
CA GLU A 257 -29.62 -17.40 -20.96
C GLU A 257 -29.82 -18.88 -20.63
N LEU A 258 -28.82 -19.55 -20.02
CA LEU A 258 -28.91 -20.96 -19.62
C LEU A 258 -30.10 -21.23 -18.68
N ASN A 259 -30.33 -20.35 -17.70
CA ASN A 259 -31.47 -20.46 -16.79
C ASN A 259 -32.80 -20.26 -17.54
N SER A 260 -32.84 -19.38 -18.55
CA SER A 260 -33.98 -19.18 -19.43
C SER A 260 -34.28 -20.38 -20.34
N TYR A 261 -33.26 -21.17 -20.71
CA TYR A 261 -33.47 -22.48 -21.38
C TYR A 261 -33.94 -23.55 -20.39
N ARG A 262 -33.38 -23.59 -19.16
CA ARG A 262 -33.80 -24.52 -18.10
C ARG A 262 -35.27 -24.36 -17.72
N HIS A 263 -35.75 -23.13 -17.53
CA HIS A 263 -37.16 -22.88 -17.25
C HIS A 263 -38.07 -23.40 -18.37
N ARG A 264 -37.75 -23.09 -19.64
CA ARG A 264 -38.53 -23.62 -20.78
C ARG A 264 -38.50 -25.15 -20.91
N ALA A 265 -37.39 -25.79 -20.55
CA ALA A 265 -37.34 -27.25 -20.49
C ALA A 265 -38.25 -27.80 -19.38
N GLN A 266 -38.21 -27.19 -18.19
CA GLN A 266 -39.07 -27.55 -17.06
C GLN A 266 -40.56 -27.34 -17.36
N ASP A 267 -40.93 -26.23 -18.03
CA ASP A 267 -42.33 -25.97 -18.43
C ASP A 267 -42.86 -27.08 -19.36
N LEU A 268 -42.03 -27.54 -20.31
CA LEU A 268 -42.36 -28.64 -21.22
C LEU A 268 -42.41 -30.02 -20.52
N GLU A 269 -41.54 -30.26 -19.53
CA GLU A 269 -41.58 -31.45 -18.68
C GLU A 269 -42.88 -31.48 -17.84
N ASP A 270 -43.28 -30.35 -17.27
CA ASP A 270 -44.53 -30.19 -16.53
C ASP A 270 -45.77 -30.37 -17.42
N GLU A 271 -45.76 -29.87 -18.66
CA GLU A 271 -46.82 -30.15 -19.64
C GLU A 271 -46.88 -31.63 -20.01
N LEU A 272 -45.73 -32.26 -20.27
CA LEU A 272 -45.66 -33.67 -20.59
C LEU A 272 -46.20 -34.53 -19.44
N GLU A 273 -45.83 -34.27 -18.18
CA GLU A 273 -46.35 -35.06 -17.06
C GLU A 273 -47.85 -34.82 -16.83
N LYS A 274 -48.38 -33.60 -17.06
CA LYS A 274 -49.83 -33.34 -17.06
C LYS A 274 -50.56 -34.19 -18.12
N THR A 275 -50.05 -34.26 -19.35
CA THR A 275 -50.67 -35.10 -20.41
C THR A 275 -50.55 -36.59 -20.11
N ASN A 276 -49.41 -37.05 -19.60
CA ASN A 276 -49.17 -38.42 -19.16
C ASN A 276 -50.16 -38.83 -18.06
N GLN A 277 -50.33 -37.98 -17.04
CA GLN A 277 -51.29 -38.17 -15.95
C GLN A 277 -52.74 -38.15 -16.43
N ALA A 278 -53.08 -37.32 -17.42
CA ALA A 278 -54.39 -37.33 -18.06
C ALA A 278 -54.66 -38.68 -18.78
N TYR A 279 -53.68 -39.21 -19.54
CA TYR A 279 -53.80 -40.52 -20.18
C TYR A 279 -53.90 -41.68 -19.18
N LYS A 280 -53.10 -41.69 -18.11
CA LYS A 280 -53.23 -42.68 -17.00
C LYS A 280 -54.65 -42.66 -16.41
N THR A 281 -55.22 -41.45 -16.23
CA THR A 281 -56.60 -41.27 -15.73
C THR A 281 -57.65 -41.73 -16.76
N GLN A 282 -57.41 -41.52 -18.05
CA GLN A 282 -58.28 -42.00 -19.12
C GLN A 282 -58.27 -43.53 -19.22
N ILE A 283 -57.10 -44.17 -19.13
CA ILE A 283 -56.95 -45.64 -19.16
C ILE A 283 -57.73 -46.26 -18.00
N THR A 284 -57.46 -45.84 -16.77
CA THR A 284 -58.17 -46.35 -15.57
C THR A 284 -59.68 -46.10 -15.61
N SER A 285 -60.13 -44.99 -16.20
CA SER A 285 -61.55 -44.71 -16.46
C SER A 285 -62.17 -45.70 -17.47
N GLN A 286 -61.46 -46.03 -18.56
CA GLN A 286 -61.92 -46.99 -19.56
C GLN A 286 -61.88 -48.44 -19.03
N GLU A 287 -60.85 -48.81 -18.28
CA GLU A 287 -60.75 -50.11 -17.59
C GLU A 287 -61.93 -50.32 -16.64
N LYS A 288 -62.27 -49.31 -15.84
CA LYS A 288 -63.44 -49.34 -14.95
C LYS A 288 -64.76 -49.48 -15.73
N LYS A 289 -64.91 -48.80 -16.87
CA LYS A 289 -66.09 -48.94 -17.74
C LYS A 289 -66.19 -50.33 -18.36
N ALA A 290 -65.08 -50.88 -18.86
CA ALA A 290 -65.02 -52.23 -19.41
C ALA A 290 -65.37 -53.28 -18.36
N HIS A 291 -64.85 -53.14 -17.13
CA HIS A 291 -65.20 -54.00 -15.99
C HIS A 291 -66.69 -53.93 -15.65
N ASN A 292 -67.27 -52.73 -15.57
CA ASN A 292 -68.71 -52.54 -15.33
C ASN A 292 -69.57 -53.15 -16.45
N ASN A 293 -69.17 -53.00 -17.72
CA ASN A 293 -69.87 -53.61 -18.86
C ASN A 293 -69.82 -55.15 -18.78
N TRP A 294 -68.65 -55.72 -18.46
CA TRP A 294 -68.50 -57.15 -18.24
C TRP A 294 -69.39 -57.68 -17.10
N LEU A 295 -69.48 -56.95 -15.97
CA LEU A 295 -70.41 -57.27 -14.88
C LEU A 295 -71.87 -57.22 -15.33
N ALA A 296 -72.26 -56.22 -16.14
CA ALA A 296 -73.62 -56.08 -16.66
C ALA A 296 -73.98 -57.21 -17.65
N ALA A 297 -73.07 -57.57 -18.56
CA ALA A 297 -73.24 -58.72 -19.46
C ALA A 297 -73.41 -60.03 -18.67
N ARG A 298 -72.59 -60.24 -17.62
CA ARG A 298 -72.75 -61.36 -16.67
C ARG A 298 -73.99 -61.27 -15.78
N GLY A 299 -74.66 -60.12 -15.72
CA GLY A 299 -76.02 -59.97 -15.22
C GLY A 299 -77.02 -60.54 -16.21
N ALA A 300 -77.06 -59.99 -17.41
CA ALA A 300 -77.97 -60.41 -18.48
C ALA A 300 -77.87 -61.91 -18.81
N ASP A 301 -76.68 -62.52 -18.76
CA ASP A 301 -76.50 -63.97 -18.93
C ASP A 301 -77.25 -64.79 -17.85
N ARG A 302 -77.26 -64.31 -16.60
CA ARG A 302 -77.97 -64.97 -15.49
C ARG A 302 -79.47 -64.81 -15.63
N ASP A 303 -79.93 -63.60 -15.97
CA ASP A 303 -81.35 -63.31 -16.19
C ASP A 303 -81.89 -64.08 -17.41
N LEU A 304 -81.10 -64.22 -18.47
CA LEU A 304 -81.42 -65.07 -19.61
C LEU A 304 -81.48 -66.56 -19.23
N ALA A 305 -80.59 -67.03 -18.36
CA ALA A 305 -80.64 -68.40 -17.85
C ALA A 305 -81.86 -68.64 -16.94
N GLU A 306 -82.30 -67.62 -16.19
CA GLU A 306 -83.56 -67.61 -15.43
C GLU A 306 -84.77 -67.75 -16.35
N VAL A 307 -84.93 -66.83 -17.30
CA VAL A 307 -86.03 -66.85 -18.27
C VAL A 307 -86.05 -68.17 -19.07
N LYS A 308 -84.88 -68.74 -19.40
CA LYS A 308 -84.80 -70.09 -20.02
C LYS A 308 -85.29 -71.20 -19.10
N ARG A 309 -84.92 -71.19 -17.81
CA ARG A 309 -85.44 -72.15 -16.81
C ARG A 309 -86.95 -72.01 -16.64
N GLU A 310 -87.46 -70.79 -16.53
CA GLU A 310 -88.89 -70.51 -16.40
C GLU A 310 -89.66 -70.93 -17.67
N ASN A 311 -89.13 -70.65 -18.86
CA ASN A 311 -89.75 -71.08 -20.11
C ASN A 311 -89.80 -72.61 -20.23
N ALA A 312 -88.74 -73.31 -19.83
CA ALA A 312 -88.74 -74.77 -19.77
C ALA A 312 -89.77 -75.30 -18.76
N HIS A 313 -89.88 -74.67 -17.59
CA HIS A 313 -90.87 -75.02 -16.56
C HIS A 313 -92.32 -74.77 -17.02
N LEU A 314 -92.58 -73.66 -17.73
CA LEU A 314 -93.89 -73.36 -18.31
C LEU A 314 -94.24 -74.32 -19.46
N ARG A 315 -93.26 -74.71 -20.30
CA ARG A 315 -93.43 -75.76 -21.31
C ARG A 315 -93.78 -77.11 -20.67
N GLN A 316 -93.10 -77.49 -19.59
CA GLN A 316 -93.41 -78.72 -18.84
C GLN A 316 -94.84 -78.68 -18.28
N LYS A 317 -95.22 -77.57 -17.63
CA LYS A 317 -96.61 -77.37 -17.14
C LYS A 317 -97.63 -77.48 -18.27
N LEU A 318 -97.36 -76.88 -19.43
CA LEU A 318 -98.24 -76.97 -20.60
C LEU A 318 -98.41 -78.43 -21.05
N THR A 319 -97.32 -79.18 -21.20
CA THR A 319 -97.38 -80.61 -21.54
C THR A 319 -98.11 -81.45 -20.49
N ASP A 320 -97.92 -81.15 -19.19
CA ASP A 320 -98.63 -81.84 -18.10
C ASP A 320 -100.14 -81.56 -18.17
N THR A 321 -100.55 -80.30 -18.44
CA THR A 321 -101.97 -79.95 -18.61
C THR A 321 -102.58 -80.53 -19.88
N GLN A 322 -101.83 -80.58 -20.99
CA GLN A 322 -102.32 -81.14 -22.24
C GLN A 322 -102.44 -82.67 -22.17
N PHE A 323 -101.54 -83.34 -21.44
CA PHE A 323 -101.69 -84.75 -21.10
C PHE A 323 -102.93 -85.01 -20.24
N LYS A 324 -103.22 -84.17 -19.24
CA LYS A 324 -104.46 -84.25 -18.46
C LYS A 324 -105.71 -84.06 -19.33
N LEU A 325 -105.69 -83.14 -20.29
CA LEU A 325 -106.80 -82.92 -21.23
C LEU A 325 -107.02 -84.11 -22.17
N ASP A 326 -105.96 -84.70 -22.75
CA ASP A 326 -106.05 -85.90 -23.61
C ASP A 326 -106.59 -87.13 -22.84
N VAL A 327 -106.33 -87.21 -21.52
CA VAL A 327 -106.96 -88.22 -20.64
C VAL A 327 -108.46 -87.96 -20.46
N VAL A 328 -108.87 -86.72 -20.23
CA VAL A 328 -110.30 -86.35 -20.05
C VAL A 328 -111.09 -86.46 -21.37
N GLU A 329 -110.48 -86.12 -22.51
CA GLU A 329 -111.09 -86.25 -23.84
C GLU A 329 -111.39 -87.72 -24.19
N LYS A 330 -110.57 -88.65 -23.72
CA LYS A 330 -110.72 -90.10 -23.95
C LYS A 330 -111.69 -90.79 -22.99
N ASP A 331 -111.98 -90.20 -21.82
CA ASP A 331 -113.01 -90.70 -20.90
C ASP A 331 -113.71 -89.56 -20.13
N PRO A 332 -114.82 -89.00 -20.67
CA PRO A 332 -115.49 -87.81 -20.15
C PRO A 332 -116.08 -87.92 -18.73
N TYR A 333 -116.15 -89.13 -18.15
CA TYR A 333 -116.78 -89.36 -16.83
C TYR A 333 -115.77 -89.38 -15.66
N THR A 334 -114.48 -89.12 -15.92
CA THR A 334 -113.40 -89.25 -14.91
C THR A 334 -113.09 -87.97 -14.10
N LEU A 335 -113.89 -86.91 -14.26
CA LEU A 335 -113.61 -85.56 -13.73
C LEU A 335 -113.41 -85.47 -12.20
N GLU A 336 -113.93 -86.44 -11.43
CA GLU A 336 -114.06 -86.31 -9.97
C GLU A 336 -112.84 -86.76 -9.13
N ASN A 337 -111.77 -87.30 -9.73
CA ASN A 337 -110.66 -87.93 -8.98
C ASN A 337 -109.23 -87.54 -9.45
N MET A 338 -108.96 -86.25 -9.66
CA MET A 338 -107.66 -85.75 -10.15
C MET A 338 -106.60 -85.38 -9.09
N ASP A 339 -106.84 -85.66 -7.80
CA ASP A 339 -105.88 -85.44 -6.71
C ASP A 339 -104.96 -86.64 -6.40
N ARG A 340 -104.89 -87.64 -7.31
CA ARG A 340 -104.01 -88.81 -7.14
C ARG A 340 -103.20 -89.08 -8.42
N PRO A 341 -101.86 -89.27 -8.32
CA PRO A 341 -101.04 -89.49 -9.50
C PRO A 341 -101.33 -90.88 -10.11
N LEU A 342 -102.07 -90.90 -11.22
CA LEU A 342 -102.35 -92.12 -11.96
C LEU A 342 -101.14 -92.52 -12.82
N PHE A 343 -100.45 -93.53 -12.30
CA PHE A 343 -99.32 -94.29 -12.83
C PHE A 343 -99.18 -94.34 -14.36
N ARG A 344 -97.96 -94.08 -14.84
CA ARG A 344 -97.37 -94.85 -15.95
C ARG A 344 -96.36 -95.83 -15.36
N GLY A 345 -96.80 -97.07 -15.16
CA GLY A 345 -95.94 -98.15 -14.68
C GLY A 345 -94.87 -98.55 -15.69
N GLU A 346 -93.74 -99.02 -15.13
CA GLU A 346 -92.79 -99.96 -15.72
C GLU A 346 -92.18 -99.63 -17.10
N ARG A 347 -91.05 -98.91 -17.03
CA ARG A 347 -89.81 -99.52 -17.55
C ARG A 347 -88.81 -99.76 -16.42
N SER A 348 -88.24 -100.95 -16.46
CA SER A 348 -87.32 -101.60 -15.51
C SER A 348 -86.30 -100.70 -14.79
N PRO A 349 -86.03 -100.92 -13.48
CA PRO A 349 -85.12 -100.11 -12.67
C PRO A 349 -83.63 -100.49 -12.82
N TYR A 350 -83.11 -100.48 -14.04
CA TYR A 350 -81.66 -100.42 -14.29
C TYR A 350 -81.36 -99.17 -15.14
N GLY A 351 -80.74 -98.18 -14.49
CA GLY A 351 -80.73 -96.79 -14.94
C GLY A 351 -79.63 -96.41 -15.94
N PRO A 352 -79.73 -95.19 -16.52
CA PRO A 352 -78.71 -94.64 -17.39
C PRO A 352 -77.50 -94.13 -16.57
N SER A 353 -76.29 -94.40 -17.05
CA SER A 353 -75.06 -93.80 -16.53
C SER A 353 -74.11 -93.37 -17.65
N PRO A 354 -74.08 -92.07 -18.00
CA PRO A 354 -72.83 -91.39 -18.29
C PRO A 354 -72.13 -91.12 -16.95
N LEU A 355 -70.86 -91.53 -16.83
CA LEU A 355 -70.15 -91.54 -15.56
C LEU A 355 -69.90 -90.12 -15.00
N HIS A 356 -70.27 -89.98 -13.72
CA HIS A 356 -69.75 -89.07 -12.68
C HIS A 356 -68.79 -87.90 -13.04
N ARG A 357 -69.17 -86.73 -12.52
CA ARG A 357 -68.27 -85.63 -12.09
C ARG A 357 -67.52 -86.06 -10.80
N PRO A 358 -66.40 -85.41 -10.41
CA PRO A 358 -66.52 -84.17 -9.60
C PRO A 358 -65.56 -83.04 -10.03
N ALA A 359 -65.51 -81.97 -9.23
CA ALA A 359 -64.89 -80.68 -9.57
C ALA A 359 -63.51 -80.45 -8.91
N SER A 360 -62.86 -79.32 -9.27
CA SER A 360 -61.58 -78.77 -8.75
C SER A 360 -60.37 -79.68 -8.97
N GLU A 361 -59.20 -79.22 -9.41
CA GLU A 361 -58.40 -78.05 -9.03
C GLU A 361 -57.16 -78.00 -9.98
N ASN A 362 -56.45 -76.87 -10.03
CA ASN A 362 -55.02 -76.76 -10.39
C ASN A 362 -54.52 -76.85 -11.87
N ARG A 363 -54.07 -75.67 -12.34
CA ARG A 363 -52.92 -75.39 -13.25
C ARG A 363 -52.95 -75.80 -14.73
N ALA A 364 -52.82 -74.75 -15.56
CA ALA A 364 -52.13 -74.67 -16.85
C ALA A 364 -52.82 -75.40 -18.04
N PHE A 365 -52.75 -74.92 -19.29
CA PHE A 365 -51.66 -74.21 -19.95
C PHE A 365 -52.14 -73.35 -21.15
N LEU A 366 -51.31 -72.36 -21.52
CA LEU A 366 -51.13 -71.76 -22.86
C LEU A 366 -52.16 -70.75 -23.43
N SER A 367 -51.59 -69.67 -23.94
CA SER A 367 -52.19 -68.57 -24.71
C SER A 367 -52.65 -69.00 -26.11
N PRO A 368 -53.58 -68.27 -26.75
CA PRO A 368 -53.73 -68.28 -28.20
C PRO A 368 -52.69 -67.35 -28.86
N PRO A 369 -51.91 -67.82 -29.84
CA PRO A 369 -51.17 -66.94 -30.75
C PRO A 369 -52.12 -66.42 -31.85
N THR A 370 -51.99 -65.15 -32.24
CA THR A 370 -52.63 -64.62 -33.46
C THR A 370 -51.55 -64.23 -34.46
N LEU A 371 -51.31 -65.12 -35.41
CA LEU A 371 -50.58 -64.81 -36.63
C LEU A 371 -51.36 -63.83 -37.50
N MET A 372 -50.60 -63.09 -38.30
CA MET A 372 -51.03 -62.12 -39.31
C MET A 372 -52.17 -62.63 -40.21
N ASP A 373 -53.18 -61.79 -40.43
CA ASP A 373 -53.71 -61.54 -41.77
C ASP A 373 -54.26 -60.10 -41.87
N GLY A 374 -54.10 -59.45 -43.02
CA GLY A 374 -54.29 -58.00 -43.19
C GLY A 374 -55.26 -57.62 -44.32
N PRO A 375 -56.16 -56.62 -44.15
CA PRO A 375 -57.07 -56.21 -45.24
C PRO A 375 -56.36 -55.40 -46.34
N PRO A 376 -56.73 -55.56 -47.62
CA PRO A 376 -56.04 -54.93 -48.74
C PRO A 376 -56.40 -53.45 -48.91
N ARG A 377 -55.42 -52.60 -49.21
CA ARG A 377 -55.65 -51.22 -49.66
C ARG A 377 -55.75 -51.17 -51.19
N LEU A 378 -56.95 -50.87 -51.69
CA LEU A 378 -57.19 -50.54 -53.09
C LEU A 378 -56.81 -49.08 -53.36
N SER A 379 -56.01 -48.86 -54.40
CA SER A 379 -55.81 -47.53 -55.00
C SER A 379 -56.91 -47.23 -56.01
N PRO A 380 -57.46 -46.00 -56.07
CA PRO A 380 -58.19 -45.51 -57.24
C PRO A 380 -57.28 -44.63 -58.11
N ASN A 381 -57.20 -44.95 -59.40
CA ASN A 381 -56.58 -44.08 -60.40
C ASN A 381 -57.63 -43.11 -61.00
N PHE A 382 -57.16 -42.00 -61.57
CA PHE A 382 -57.85 -40.89 -62.24
C PHE A 382 -59.07 -41.19 -63.15
N PRO A 383 -59.83 -40.13 -63.51
CA PRO A 383 -59.84 -39.74 -64.93
C PRO A 383 -59.55 -38.25 -65.22
N PRO A 384 -59.18 -37.87 -66.47
CA PRO A 384 -58.79 -36.50 -66.87
C PRO A 384 -59.86 -35.76 -67.73
N MET A 385 -59.50 -34.56 -68.24
CA MET A 385 -60.25 -33.69 -69.19
C MET A 385 -61.47 -32.95 -68.57
N GLY A 386 -61.74 -31.66 -68.79
CA GLY A 386 -61.32 -30.71 -69.84
C GLY A 386 -61.53 -29.21 -69.46
N PRO A 387 -61.65 -28.26 -70.42
CA PRO A 387 -61.09 -26.90 -70.22
C PRO A 387 -62.07 -25.70 -70.22
N GLY A 388 -61.67 -24.61 -69.54
CA GLY A 388 -61.86 -23.21 -69.99
C GLY A 388 -63.19 -22.48 -69.67
N GLY A 389 -63.12 -21.14 -69.71
CA GLY A 389 -64.24 -20.18 -69.52
C GLY A 389 -64.30 -19.60 -68.10
N ARG A 390 -63.83 -18.37 -67.81
CA ARG A 390 -64.29 -17.00 -68.18
C ARG A 390 -65.56 -16.53 -67.43
N VAL A 391 -65.57 -15.22 -67.12
CA VAL A 391 -66.65 -14.35 -66.53
C VAL A 391 -67.15 -14.75 -65.14
N SER A 392 -67.70 -13.92 -64.23
CA SER A 392 -67.66 -12.47 -63.86
C SER A 392 -68.40 -12.37 -62.48
N ARG A 393 -68.65 -11.26 -61.76
CA ARG A 393 -68.53 -9.78 -61.92
C ARG A 393 -68.58 -9.10 -60.53
N GLY A 394 -68.01 -7.90 -60.35
CA GLY A 394 -68.32 -6.98 -59.23
C GLY A 394 -67.11 -6.65 -58.35
N LEU A 395 -66.55 -5.43 -58.25
CA LEU A 395 -67.08 -4.05 -58.16
C LEU A 395 -67.52 -3.64 -56.74
N LEU A 396 -66.62 -3.02 -55.97
CA LEU A 396 -66.83 -1.66 -55.44
C LEU A 396 -65.50 -1.04 -54.91
N ASP A 397 -65.16 0.13 -55.45
CA ASP A 397 -64.25 1.16 -54.92
C ASP A 397 -65.14 2.40 -54.65
N PRO A 398 -64.79 3.41 -53.81
CA PRO A 398 -63.79 4.43 -54.18
C PRO A 398 -63.16 5.19 -52.95
N PRO A 399 -62.57 6.41 -53.06
CA PRO A 399 -61.13 6.53 -53.26
C PRO A 399 -60.43 7.58 -52.36
N GLY A 400 -59.10 7.64 -52.43
CA GLY A 400 -58.32 8.76 -51.89
C GLY A 400 -56.90 8.77 -52.46
N GLY A 401 -56.65 9.62 -53.46
CA GLY A 401 -55.36 9.68 -54.15
C GLY A 401 -54.60 10.99 -53.92
N VAL A 402 -53.29 10.92 -54.02
CA VAL A 402 -52.42 11.96 -54.58
C VAL A 402 -51.16 11.31 -55.14
N ASP A 403 -50.72 11.79 -56.30
CA ASP A 403 -49.70 11.17 -57.14
C ASP A 403 -48.26 11.54 -56.73
N SER A 404 -47.30 10.64 -57.00
CA SER A 404 -46.21 10.91 -57.96
C SER A 404 -45.23 9.73 -58.10
N ASP A 405 -45.12 9.20 -59.33
CA ASP A 405 -43.88 8.88 -60.06
C ASP A 405 -42.64 8.40 -59.25
N ARG A 406 -42.02 7.22 -59.48
CA ARG A 406 -41.82 6.54 -60.77
C ARG A 406 -41.14 5.16 -60.62
N SER A 407 -41.60 4.22 -61.46
CA SER A 407 -40.78 3.23 -62.21
C SER A 407 -39.83 2.24 -61.48
N GLY A 408 -40.21 0.96 -61.47
CA GLY A 408 -39.26 -0.15 -61.23
C GLY A 408 -39.89 -1.48 -60.83
N GLY A 409 -40.59 -2.15 -61.76
CA GLY A 409 -41.20 -3.46 -61.55
C GLY A 409 -40.25 -4.67 -61.72
N PRO A 410 -40.76 -5.91 -61.80
CA PRO A 410 -40.66 -6.80 -60.64
C PRO A 410 -40.25 -8.25 -60.97
N HIS A 411 -39.67 -8.96 -60.00
CA HIS A 411 -39.68 -10.43 -59.97
C HIS A 411 -39.92 -10.95 -58.56
N SER A 412 -41.02 -11.68 -58.39
CA SER A 412 -41.23 -12.58 -57.25
C SER A 412 -40.69 -13.96 -57.61
N ASP A 413 -40.17 -14.70 -56.62
CA ASP A 413 -40.48 -16.12 -56.52
C ASP A 413 -40.42 -16.58 -55.07
N SER A 414 -41.36 -17.45 -54.70
CA SER A 414 -41.46 -18.03 -53.36
C SER A 414 -40.55 -19.25 -53.24
N GLY A 415 -39.73 -19.32 -52.19
CA GLY A 415 -38.83 -20.44 -51.94
C GLY A 415 -38.58 -20.66 -50.46
N SER A 416 -39.45 -21.42 -49.82
CA SER A 416 -39.26 -21.92 -48.46
C SER A 416 -38.09 -22.92 -48.38
N ILE A 417 -37.38 -22.95 -47.24
CA ILE A 417 -36.93 -24.14 -46.49
C ILE A 417 -36.27 -23.68 -45.18
N SER A 418 -36.63 -24.32 -44.07
CA SER A 418 -36.06 -24.09 -42.73
C SER A 418 -34.81 -24.97 -42.49
N PRO A 419 -33.97 -24.69 -41.47
CA PRO A 419 -32.55 -25.03 -41.53
C PRO A 419 -32.22 -26.48 -41.14
N THR A 420 -31.32 -27.10 -41.91
CA THR A 420 -30.70 -28.39 -41.58
C THR A 420 -29.33 -28.18 -40.93
N TRP A 421 -29.27 -28.46 -39.64
CA TRP A 421 -28.03 -28.71 -38.91
C TRP A 421 -27.46 -30.10 -39.29
N GLU A 422 -26.23 -30.38 -38.87
CA GLU A 422 -25.46 -31.60 -39.17
C GLU A 422 -25.10 -31.86 -40.64
N ARG A 423 -23.89 -31.42 -41.02
CA ARG A 423 -22.73 -32.29 -41.37
C ARG A 423 -21.73 -31.53 -42.25
N ASP A 424 -20.55 -31.19 -41.71
CA ASP A 424 -19.31 -31.84 -42.19
C ASP A 424 -18.05 -31.45 -41.39
N ARG A 425 -17.34 -32.47 -40.92
CA ARG A 425 -15.93 -32.35 -40.51
C ARG A 425 -15.05 -32.82 -41.66
N ARG A 426 -14.54 -31.90 -42.50
CA ARG A 426 -13.29 -32.00 -43.28
C ARG A 426 -13.11 -30.72 -44.10
N GLY A 427 -12.02 -29.98 -43.87
CA GLY A 427 -11.66 -28.80 -44.66
C GLY A 427 -10.81 -29.15 -45.89
N PRO A 428 -10.87 -28.32 -46.94
CA PRO A 428 -9.78 -28.14 -47.91
C PRO A 428 -9.60 -26.64 -48.32
N PRO A 429 -8.67 -26.28 -49.22
CA PRO A 429 -7.26 -26.66 -49.29
C PRO A 429 -6.32 -25.42 -49.32
N ILE A 430 -5.00 -25.65 -49.35
CA ILE A 430 -3.98 -24.59 -49.47
C ILE A 430 -3.69 -24.25 -50.93
N HIS A 431 -3.54 -22.95 -51.26
CA HIS A 431 -2.90 -22.46 -52.48
C HIS A 431 -1.65 -21.60 -52.15
N PRO A 432 -0.59 -21.59 -52.98
CA PRO A 432 0.70 -20.96 -52.66
C PRO A 432 0.85 -19.55 -53.26
N PRO A 433 1.69 -18.67 -52.68
CA PRO A 433 2.11 -17.42 -53.31
C PRO A 433 3.58 -17.43 -53.75
N GLY A 434 3.82 -17.26 -55.05
CA GLY A 434 4.95 -16.49 -55.61
C GLY A 434 4.37 -15.26 -56.33
N THR A 435 5.11 -14.18 -56.62
CA THR A 435 6.55 -13.97 -56.52
C THR A 435 6.85 -12.45 -56.40
N VAL A 436 7.97 -12.11 -55.75
CA VAL A 436 8.71 -10.82 -55.69
C VAL A 436 8.21 -9.56 -56.43
N MET A 437 8.35 -8.39 -55.79
CA MET A 437 9.40 -7.40 -56.17
C MET A 437 9.82 -6.46 -55.01
N THR A 438 11.14 -6.43 -54.75
CA THR A 438 12.03 -5.34 -54.25
C THR A 438 11.49 -4.26 -53.28
N THR A 439 11.99 -4.04 -52.04
CA THR A 439 13.36 -3.66 -51.51
C THR A 439 13.88 -2.29 -51.96
N PRO A 440 14.78 -1.57 -51.22
CA PRO A 440 15.50 -1.86 -49.94
C PRO A 440 15.23 -0.76 -48.85
N PHE A 441 15.74 -0.72 -47.60
CA PHE A 441 17.06 -0.99 -46.95
C PHE A 441 16.82 -1.47 -45.47
N THR A 442 17.38 -2.57 -44.94
CA THR A 442 18.69 -2.72 -44.21
C THR A 442 19.03 -1.61 -43.19
N GLY A 443 19.46 -1.85 -41.94
CA GLY A 443 19.74 -3.02 -41.06
C GLY A 443 19.95 -2.47 -39.61
N LEU A 444 20.13 -3.19 -38.49
CA LEU A 444 20.86 -4.44 -38.15
C LEU A 444 20.47 -4.88 -36.70
N PHE A 445 21.12 -5.94 -36.19
CA PHE A 445 21.03 -6.54 -34.84
C PHE A 445 19.78 -7.40 -34.54
N GLN A 446 19.86 -8.55 -33.88
CA GLN A 446 20.85 -9.63 -33.68
C GLN A 446 20.10 -10.66 -32.81
N SER A 447 20.25 -11.95 -33.07
CA SER A 447 19.38 -12.98 -32.47
C SER A 447 19.76 -13.38 -31.04
N PHE A 448 18.76 -13.59 -30.17
CA PHE A 448 18.87 -14.39 -28.94
C PHE A 448 17.96 -15.64 -29.03
N PRO A 449 18.33 -16.78 -28.42
CA PRO A 449 17.56 -18.02 -28.47
C PRO A 449 16.37 -18.05 -27.49
N PRO A 450 15.35 -18.89 -27.71
CA PRO A 450 14.16 -18.97 -26.85
C PRO A 450 14.41 -19.79 -25.57
N PRO A 451 13.69 -19.52 -24.46
CA PRO A 451 13.82 -20.27 -23.22
C PRO A 451 13.12 -21.63 -23.26
N THR A 452 13.71 -22.63 -22.60
CA THR A 452 13.18 -24.00 -22.49
C THR A 452 12.17 -24.15 -21.34
N LEU A 453 11.06 -24.83 -21.64
CA LEU A 453 10.04 -25.26 -20.68
C LEU A 453 10.58 -26.32 -19.72
N TRP A 454 10.36 -26.15 -18.41
CA TRP A 454 10.46 -27.21 -17.39
C TRP A 454 9.19 -27.23 -16.52
N PRO A 455 8.79 -28.39 -15.95
CA PRO A 455 7.38 -28.68 -15.68
C PRO A 455 6.89 -28.33 -14.27
N LEU A 456 5.57 -28.20 -14.15
CA LEU A 456 4.82 -27.97 -12.91
C LEU A 456 4.84 -29.18 -11.95
N SER A 457 4.97 -28.92 -10.64
CA SER A 457 4.49 -29.79 -9.55
C SER A 457 4.27 -28.98 -8.27
N PRO A 458 3.40 -29.39 -7.32
CA PRO A 458 2.60 -28.41 -6.58
C PRO A 458 2.88 -28.23 -5.07
N GLY A 459 2.86 -26.96 -4.64
CA GLY A 459 2.57 -26.49 -3.28
C GLY A 459 3.76 -26.29 -2.31
N PRO A 460 3.56 -25.63 -1.14
CA PRO A 460 2.43 -24.77 -0.73
C PRO A 460 2.84 -23.28 -0.61
N LEU A 461 1.84 -22.41 -0.39
CA LEU A 461 2.04 -20.97 -0.19
C LEU A 461 2.93 -20.66 1.03
N ARG A 462 4.07 -19.98 0.80
CA ARG A 462 4.74 -19.14 1.80
C ARG A 462 4.96 -17.75 1.23
N TYR A 463 4.34 -16.75 1.84
CA TYR A 463 4.73 -15.35 1.66
C TYR A 463 6.11 -15.17 2.33
N SER A 464 7.14 -14.98 1.50
CA SER A 464 8.47 -14.58 1.94
C SER A 464 8.84 -13.30 1.20
N ASN A 465 8.76 -12.15 1.89
CA ASN A 465 9.31 -10.90 1.36
C ASN A 465 10.83 -11.07 1.15
N PRO A 466 11.36 -10.81 -0.06
CA PRO A 466 12.79 -10.60 -0.20
C PRO A 466 13.16 -9.26 0.42
N SER A 467 13.96 -9.28 1.47
CA SER A 467 14.47 -8.08 2.12
C SER A 467 15.39 -7.31 1.16
N LEU A 468 15.11 -6.01 0.98
CA LEU A 468 15.97 -5.08 0.22
C LEU A 468 17.43 -5.06 0.72
N ALA A 469 17.68 -5.45 1.96
CA ALA A 469 19.00 -5.51 2.59
C ALA A 469 20.04 -6.33 1.81
N SER A 470 19.64 -7.40 1.11
CA SER A 470 20.56 -8.30 0.42
C SER A 470 21.26 -7.64 -0.78
N ALA A 471 20.59 -6.71 -1.47
CA ALA A 471 21.14 -6.03 -2.65
C ALA A 471 22.14 -4.91 -2.29
N TRP A 472 22.07 -4.36 -1.07
CA TRP A 472 22.95 -3.26 -0.63
C TRP A 472 24.38 -3.72 -0.32
N PHE A 473 24.58 -4.97 0.08
CA PHE A 473 25.90 -5.48 0.43
C PHE A 473 26.80 -5.80 -0.77
N GLU A 474 26.23 -6.21 -1.92
CA GLU A 474 27.04 -6.53 -3.12
C GLU A 474 27.55 -5.29 -3.87
N MET A 475 26.80 -4.18 -3.89
CA MET A 475 27.27 -2.94 -4.56
C MET A 475 28.30 -2.15 -3.74
N SER A 476 28.45 -2.47 -2.45
CA SER A 476 29.39 -1.78 -1.54
C SER A 476 30.86 -2.21 -1.71
N ASN A 477 31.13 -3.24 -2.54
CA ASN A 477 32.44 -3.89 -2.63
C ASN A 477 33.13 -3.73 -4.00
N ILE A 478 32.69 -2.77 -4.82
CA ILE A 478 33.37 -2.44 -6.09
C ILE A 478 34.56 -1.51 -5.78
N HIS A 479 35.75 -2.10 -5.84
CA HIS A 479 37.05 -1.43 -5.82
C HIS A 479 37.08 -0.19 -6.72
N TRP A 480 37.57 0.93 -6.20
CA TRP A 480 38.07 2.05 -6.99
C TRP A 480 39.46 2.45 -6.49
N THR A 481 40.46 2.16 -7.33
CA THR A 481 41.81 2.73 -7.32
C THR A 481 41.79 4.14 -7.90
#